data_AF-A0A7K8H216-F1
#
_entry.id   AF-A0A7K8H216-F1
#
_cell.length_a   1.000
_cell.length_b   1.000
_cell.length_c   1.000
_cell.angle_alpha   90.00
_cell.angle_beta   90.00
_cell.angle_gamma   90.00
#
_symmetry.space_group_name_H-M   'P 1'
#
loop_
_entity.id
_entity.type
_entity.pdbx_description
1 polymer ?
#
loop_
_entity_poly.entity_id
_entity_poly.type
_entity_poly.pdbx_seq_one_letter_code
_entity_poly.pdbx_strand_id
1 'polypeptide(L)' 'GNGAGESRNSQILGNLPLQSRHQRRQRAQARQRSERDFGSVPHSFVFARGRPGRSLRSLCRDLRRVLEPFTTRNLQV' A
#
# COMPACT_ATOMS: atom_id res chain seq x y z
N GLY A 1 -22.96 3.89 60.36
CA GLY A 1 -21.68 4.09 59.67
C GLY A 1 -21.85 3.57 58.26
N ASN A 2 -21.93 4.44 57.26
CA ASN A 2 -20.81 5.06 56.56
C ASN A 2 -20.05 4.08 55.66
N GLY A 3 -19.99 4.39 54.36
CA GLY A 3 -18.80 4.11 53.56
C GLY A 3 -19.01 3.43 52.22
N ALA A 4 -19.26 4.25 51.19
CA ALA A 4 -18.59 4.17 49.89
C ALA A 4 -18.70 2.88 49.06
N GLY A 5 -19.82 2.72 48.35
CA GLY A 5 -19.92 1.93 47.12
C GLY A 5 -19.51 2.73 45.87
N GLU A 6 -18.47 3.56 45.98
CA GLU A 6 -17.97 4.39 44.87
C GLU A 6 -17.10 3.58 43.92
N SER A 7 -17.25 3.87 42.63
CA SER A 7 -16.23 3.64 41.60
C SER A 7 -16.09 2.21 41.06
N ARG A 8 -17.17 1.65 40.49
CA ARG A 8 -17.08 0.52 39.54
C ARG A 8 -17.07 0.93 38.06
N ASN A 9 -16.93 2.22 37.74
CA ASN A 9 -17.14 2.70 36.37
C ASN A 9 -16.09 3.68 35.84
N SER A 10 -14.79 3.34 35.90
CA SER A 10 -13.75 4.22 35.32
C SER A 10 -12.48 3.54 34.80
N GLN A 11 -12.44 2.22 34.57
CA GLN A 11 -11.20 1.53 34.18
C GLN A 11 -11.23 0.73 32.86
N ILE A 12 -12.16 1.04 31.94
CA ILE A 12 -12.20 0.36 30.61
C ILE A 12 -11.59 1.22 29.48
N LEU A 13 -10.93 2.35 29.79
CA LEU A 13 -10.21 3.15 28.79
C LEU A 13 -8.72 3.40 29.15
N GLY A 14 -8.07 2.44 29.82
CA GLY A 14 -6.67 2.61 30.26
C GLY A 14 -5.60 1.88 29.44
N ASN A 15 -5.94 0.77 28.78
CA ASN A 15 -4.91 -0.20 28.35
C ASN A 15 -4.93 -0.53 26.85
N LEU A 16 -5.06 0.46 25.97
CA LEU A 16 -4.42 0.28 24.66
C LEU A 16 -2.91 0.32 24.92
N PRO A 17 -2.13 -0.72 24.59
CA PRO A 17 -0.72 -0.77 24.91
C PRO A 17 -0.03 0.47 24.32
N LEU A 18 0.55 1.29 25.20
CA LEU A 18 1.44 2.39 24.83
C LEU A 18 2.56 1.79 24.00
N GLN A 19 2.43 1.88 22.68
CA GLN A 19 3.34 1.23 21.75
C GLN A 19 4.76 1.73 22.01
N SER A 20 5.65 0.79 22.36
CA SER A 20 7.06 1.05 22.61
C SER A 20 7.66 1.90 21.49
N ARG A 21 8.53 2.85 21.83
CA ARG A 21 9.23 3.71 20.87
C ARG A 21 9.90 2.88 19.77
N HIS A 22 10.45 1.71 20.12
CA HIS A 22 11.04 0.77 19.18
C HIS A 22 10.02 0.21 18.19
N GLN A 23 8.85 -0.22 18.69
CA GLN A 23 7.78 -0.75 17.85
C GLN A 23 7.20 0.32 16.90
N ARG A 24 7.16 1.58 17.35
CA ARG A 24 6.75 2.72 16.52
C ARG A 24 7.75 2.99 15.40
N ARG A 25 9.05 2.96 15.72
CA ARG A 25 10.14 3.10 14.73
C ARG A 25 10.15 1.95 13.72
N GLN A 26 9.99 0.70 14.17
CA GLN A 26 9.90 -0.47 13.29
C GLN A 26 8.72 -0.35 12.32
N ARG A 27 7.54 0.07 12.79
CA ARG A 27 6.39 0.31 11.90
C ARG A 27 6.64 1.41 10.87
N ALA A 28 7.26 2.52 11.29
CA ALA A 28 7.63 3.59 10.35
C ALA A 28 8.61 3.09 9.28
N GLN A 29 9.61 2.31 9.67
CA GLN A 29 10.56 1.69 8.74
C GLN A 29 9.89 0.67 7.81
N ALA A 30 9.03 -0.19 8.34
CA ALA A 30 8.27 -1.15 7.54
C ALA A 30 7.36 -0.45 6.52
N ARG A 31 6.65 0.61 6.94
CA ARG A 31 5.81 1.42 6.05
C ARG A 31 6.63 2.10 4.95
N GLN A 32 7.76 2.71 5.31
CA GLN A 32 8.67 3.31 4.33
C GLN A 32 9.21 2.27 3.34
N ARG A 33 9.50 1.05 3.81
CA ARG A 33 9.93 -0.05 2.95
C ARG A 33 8.81 -0.50 2.03
N SER A 34 7.59 -0.68 2.54
CA SER A 34 6.42 -1.00 1.72
C SER A 34 6.10 0.07 0.68
N GLU A 35 6.23 1.36 1.02
CA GLU A 35 6.05 2.45 0.06
C GLU A 35 7.11 2.43 -1.05
N ARG A 36 8.37 2.12 -0.70
CA ARG A 36 9.45 1.93 -1.69
C ARG A 36 9.23 0.69 -2.54
N ASP A 37 8.89 -0.43 -1.93
CA ASP A 37 8.66 -1.71 -2.63
C ASP A 37 7.44 -1.60 -3.55
N PHE A 38 6.38 -0.92 -3.11
CA PHE A 38 5.24 -0.58 -3.93
C PHE A 38 5.69 0.23 -5.15
N GLY A 39 6.33 1.39 -4.95
CA GLY A 39 6.83 2.21 -6.06
C GLY A 39 7.90 1.53 -6.94
N SER A 40 8.50 0.42 -6.49
CA SER A 40 9.50 -0.34 -7.26
C SER A 40 8.89 -1.28 -8.30
N VAL A 41 7.60 -1.59 -8.21
CA VAL A 41 6.89 -2.44 -9.18
C VAL A 41 6.07 -1.59 -10.16
N PRO A 42 5.93 -2.02 -11.43
CA PRO A 42 5.11 -1.27 -12.39
C PRO A 42 3.62 -1.31 -11.99
N HIS A 43 2.97 -0.14 -11.90
CA HIS A 43 1.57 0.02 -11.47
C HIS A 43 0.57 0.25 -12.60
N SER A 44 1.07 0.56 -13.79
CA SER A 44 0.25 0.81 -14.97
C SER A 44 0.44 -0.29 -16.00
N PHE A 45 -0.55 -0.50 -16.86
CA PHE A 45 -0.51 -1.51 -17.91
C PHE A 45 -1.16 -0.95 -19.17
N VAL A 46 -0.52 -1.20 -20.31
CA VAL A 46 -1.03 -0.84 -21.62
C VAL A 46 -1.16 -2.12 -22.43
N PHE A 47 -2.36 -2.45 -22.88
CA PHE A 47 -2.62 -3.62 -23.72
C PHE A 47 -3.68 -3.30 -24.77
N ALA A 48 -3.60 -3.96 -25.92
CA ALA A 48 -4.60 -3.83 -26.97
C ALA A 48 -5.71 -4.88 -26.77
N ARG A 49 -6.96 -4.49 -27.04
CA ARG A 49 -8.14 -5.38 -26.94
C ARG A 49 -8.48 -5.98 -28.31
N GLY A 50 -8.88 -7.25 -28.35
CA GLY A 50 -9.34 -7.92 -29.56
C GLY A 50 -8.21 -8.29 -30.53
N ARG A 51 -8.42 -8.06 -31.84
CA ARG A 51 -7.44 -8.33 -32.90
C ARG A 51 -6.80 -7.00 -33.37
N PRO A 52 -5.77 -6.49 -32.69
CA PRO A 52 -5.15 -5.22 -33.09
C PRO A 52 -4.40 -5.36 -34.41
N GLY A 53 -4.46 -4.33 -35.25
CA GLY A 53 -3.60 -4.20 -36.44
C GLY A 53 -2.15 -3.84 -36.08
N ARG A 54 -1.27 -3.79 -37.09
CA ARG A 54 0.18 -3.53 -36.91
C ARG A 54 0.46 -2.19 -36.23
N SER A 55 -0.22 -1.12 -36.65
CA SER A 55 0.00 0.23 -36.12
C SER A 55 -0.36 0.34 -34.65
N LEU A 56 -1.49 -0.23 -34.23
CA LEU A 56 -1.92 -0.23 -32.84
C LEU A 56 -0.97 -1.03 -31.93
N ARG A 57 -0.41 -2.15 -32.43
CA ARG A 57 0.63 -2.91 -31.72
C ARG A 57 1.91 -2.09 -31.53
N SER A 58 2.32 -1.33 -32.54
CA SER A 58 3.48 -0.42 -32.43
C SER A 58 3.20 0.67 -31.39
N LEU A 59 2.06 1.33 -31.48
CA LEU A 59 1.66 2.37 -30.55
C LEU A 59 1.64 1.86 -29.10
N CYS A 60 1.09 0.66 -28.84
CA CYS A 60 1.13 0.06 -27.51
C CYS A 60 2.57 -0.14 -27.00
N ARG A 61 3.50 -0.54 -27.87
CA ARG A 61 4.92 -0.69 -27.51
C ARG A 61 5.55 0.66 -27.19
N ASP A 62 5.25 1.69 -27.97
CA ASP A 62 5.80 3.02 -27.78
C ASP A 62 5.26 3.66 -26.49
N LEU A 63 3.96 3.51 -26.22
CA LEU A 63 3.36 3.95 -24.96
C LEU A 63 3.97 3.22 -23.75
N ARG A 64 4.20 1.91 -23.84
CA ARG A 64 4.88 1.17 -22.76
C ARG A 64 6.27 1.73 -22.47
N ARG A 65 7.02 2.18 -23.50
CA ARG A 65 8.35 2.81 -23.35
C ARG A 65 8.26 4.19 -22.72
N VAL A 66 7.33 5.02 -23.18
CA VAL A 66 7.13 6.39 -22.66
C VAL A 66 6.73 6.36 -21.18
N LEU A 67 5.96 5.35 -20.78
CA LEU A 67 5.45 5.20 -19.42
C LEU A 67 6.38 4.33 -18.53
N GLU A 68 7.59 4.03 -18.97
CA GLU A 68 8.61 3.42 -18.10
C GLU A 68 9.04 4.37 -16.97
N PRO A 69 9.46 3.84 -15.80
CA PRO A 69 9.56 2.42 -15.43
C PRO A 69 8.25 1.82 -14.87
N PHE A 70 7.20 2.64 -14.71
CA PHE A 70 6.00 2.26 -13.96
C PHE A 70 4.94 1.52 -14.79
N THR A 71 5.24 1.15 -16.03
CA THR A 71 4.35 0.34 -16.88
C THR A 71 4.86 -1.09 -17.07
N THR A 72 3.98 -2.06 -16.85
CA THR A 72 4.24 -3.48 -17.07
C THR A 72 4.48 -3.77 -18.54
N ARG A 73 5.66 -4.33 -18.86
CA ARG A 73 6.02 -4.73 -20.23
C ARG A 73 5.29 -5.98 -20.71
N ASN A 74 4.98 -6.90 -19.79
CA ASN A 74 4.33 -8.17 -20.07
C ASN A 74 3.23 -8.45 -19.02
N LEU A 75 1.98 -8.43 -19.47
CA LEU A 75 0.81 -8.67 -18.62
C LEU A 75 0.37 -10.12 -18.82
N GLN A 76 0.45 -10.96 -17.78
CA GLN A 76 -0.16 -12.29 -17.77
C GLN A 76 -1.63 -12.14 -17.41
N VAL A 77 -2.53 -12.39 -18.36
CA VAL A 77 -4.01 -12.42 -18.20
C VAL A 77 -4.58 -13.62 -18.92
#